data_AF-A0A4Z2CGM3-F1
#
_entry.id   AF-A0A4Z2CGM3-F1
#
_cell.length_a   1.000
_cell.length_b   1.000
_cell.length_c   1.000
_cell.angle_alpha   90.00
_cell.angle_beta   90.00
_cell.angle_gamma   90.00
#
_symmetry.space_group_name_H-M   'P 1'
#
loop_
_entity.id
_entity.type
_entity.pdbx_description
1 polymer ?
#
loop_
_entity_poly.entity_id
_entity_poly.type
_entity_poly.pdbx_seq_one_letter_code
_entity_poly.pdbx_strand_id
1 'polypeptide(L)'
;MVVSAGGEAKRQAAMDTSEAPREPSEPPQTPRRQTPMTSPPGAPMFTFHVYALLDRKFRFNRELDQLILVYGDEYFVLHLTHFTGEKQGLYLVEAKLLVEEKLMMRGQWFSYRFGIKQRQKHIIEFASRHILIPPNQNIKELHIYEGFIGRQEERSLWKSSLQLVGLNKSKADEVSNDWHLSVKHLLCRIFQKWSPAEKLSTDNLCNDLIHFSDSLGSADTRVVYPDRSHPPTIMASELITETLIRILRREPKEEMPDGVREASPLVLGLSVFMIARKLSVDLGVKGWAELCLLLSP
;
A
#
# COMPACT_ATOMS: atom_id res chain seq x y z
N MET A 1 19.14 -13.10 86.00
CA MET A 1 20.46 -12.76 85.43
C MET A 1 20.30 -11.36 84.85
N VAL A 2 20.73 -10.29 85.54
CA VAL A 2 22.11 -9.83 85.79
C VAL A 2 22.91 -9.76 84.47
N VAL A 3 23.51 -8.67 83.97
CA VAL A 3 23.68 -7.25 84.31
C VAL A 3 24.18 -6.55 83.02
N SER A 4 23.95 -5.24 82.94
CA SER A 4 24.48 -4.11 82.13
C SER A 4 25.73 -4.18 81.22
N ALA A 5 25.74 -3.16 80.33
CA ALA A 5 26.85 -2.29 79.84
C ALA A 5 27.81 -2.92 78.82
N GLY A 6 28.04 -2.31 77.65
CA GLY A 6 28.67 -0.99 77.44
C GLY A 6 30.06 -1.28 76.87
N GLY A 7 30.31 -1.08 75.58
CA GLY A 7 30.96 0.14 75.09
C GLY A 7 32.31 -0.17 74.44
N GLU A 8 32.68 0.68 73.50
CA GLU A 8 34.02 0.92 72.92
C GLU A 8 34.55 0.11 71.73
N ALA A 9 35.01 0.93 70.78
CA ALA A 9 35.67 0.63 69.53
C ALA A 9 37.15 0.33 69.72
N LYS A 10 37.73 -0.44 68.77
CA LYS A 10 39.15 -0.31 68.40
C LYS A 10 39.36 -0.64 66.91
N ARG A 11 40.27 0.14 66.34
CA ARG A 11 40.59 0.33 64.91
C ARG A 11 41.60 -0.70 64.38
N GLN A 12 41.63 -0.81 63.04
CA GLN A 12 42.81 -0.95 62.13
C GLN A 12 43.56 -2.31 62.12
N ALA A 13 44.09 -2.85 61.01
CA ALA A 13 44.28 -2.36 59.62
C ALA A 13 44.68 -3.52 58.66
N ALA A 14 44.63 -3.20 57.36
CA ALA A 14 45.39 -3.74 56.20
C ALA A 14 44.95 -5.12 55.64
N MET A 15 44.89 -5.38 54.32
CA MET A 15 45.54 -4.74 53.16
C MET A 15 44.85 -5.19 51.85
N ASP A 16 44.82 -4.27 50.88
CA ASP A 16 44.72 -4.39 49.41
C ASP A 16 44.02 -5.58 48.72
N THR A 17 43.12 -5.26 47.77
CA THR A 17 43.40 -5.49 46.33
C THR A 17 42.40 -4.78 45.41
N SER A 18 42.97 -3.89 44.60
CA SER A 18 42.59 -3.46 43.23
C SER A 18 41.15 -3.02 42.91
N GLU A 19 41.02 -1.72 42.65
CA GLU A 19 40.09 -1.17 41.67
C GLU A 19 40.20 -1.91 40.32
N ALA A 20 39.06 -2.20 39.72
CA ALA A 20 38.92 -2.43 38.28
C ALA A 20 37.75 -1.55 37.79
N PRO A 21 37.87 -0.84 36.65
CA PRO A 21 36.88 0.15 36.22
C PRO A 21 35.52 -0.48 35.89
N ARG A 22 34.44 0.11 36.41
CA ARG A 22 33.07 -0.22 35.98
C ARG A 22 32.87 0.26 34.54
N GLU A 23 32.74 -0.69 33.62
CA GLU A 23 32.33 -0.42 32.24
C GLU A 23 30.94 0.25 32.22
N PRO A 24 30.75 1.29 31.40
CA PRO A 24 29.45 1.92 31.26
C PRO A 24 28.50 0.98 30.53
N SER A 25 27.32 0.78 31.12
CA SER A 25 26.22 0.00 30.56
C SER A 25 25.84 0.55 29.18
N GLU A 26 25.78 -0.32 28.17
CA GLU A 26 25.33 0.05 26.83
C GLU A 26 23.89 0.63 26.89
N PRO A 27 23.63 1.77 26.24
CA PRO A 27 22.28 2.30 26.16
C PRO A 27 21.41 1.41 25.25
N PRO A 28 20.08 1.34 25.50
CA PRO A 28 19.16 0.54 24.70
C PRO A 28 19.22 0.97 23.24
N GLN A 29 19.48 -0.01 22.36
CA GLN A 29 19.57 0.20 20.92
C GLN A 29 18.25 0.74 20.38
N THR A 30 18.24 2.00 19.96
CA THR A 30 17.18 2.58 19.14
C THR A 30 17.13 1.87 17.78
N PRO A 31 15.94 1.56 17.23
CA PRO A 31 15.82 0.91 15.92
C PRO A 31 16.52 1.72 14.84
N ARG A 32 17.36 1.04 14.04
CA ARG A 32 18.19 1.67 13.01
C ARG A 32 17.29 2.34 11.96
N ARG A 33 17.64 3.57 11.62
CA ARG A 33 16.96 4.42 10.64
C ARG A 33 17.58 4.17 9.28
N GLN A 34 16.91 3.43 8.39
CA GLN A 34 17.28 3.40 6.97
C GLN A 34 16.63 4.59 6.27
N THR A 35 17.29 5.76 6.30
CA THR A 35 17.06 6.83 5.31
C THR A 35 17.46 6.33 3.92
N PRO A 36 16.99 6.96 2.82
CA PRO A 36 17.15 6.43 1.46
C PRO A 36 18.59 5.97 1.29
N MET A 37 18.79 4.67 1.14
CA MET A 37 20.12 4.15 0.90
C MET A 37 20.54 4.79 -0.42
N THR A 38 21.44 5.77 -0.34
CA THR A 38 22.28 6.11 -1.47
C THR A 38 23.19 4.90 -1.62
N SER A 39 22.66 3.85 -2.24
CA SER A 39 23.40 2.65 -2.56
C SER A 39 24.65 3.06 -3.33
N PRO A 40 25.79 2.37 -3.13
CA PRO A 40 26.99 2.67 -3.89
C PRO A 40 26.64 2.67 -5.39
N PRO A 41 27.09 3.69 -6.15
CA PRO A 41 26.72 3.84 -7.55
C PRO A 41 27.03 2.54 -8.31
N GLY A 42 25.99 1.92 -8.87
CA GLY A 42 26.07 0.68 -9.65
C GLY A 42 25.51 -0.59 -8.99
N ALA A 43 25.02 -0.54 -7.75
CA ALA A 43 24.33 -1.70 -7.16
C ALA A 43 23.01 -1.99 -7.92
N PRO A 44 22.71 -3.25 -8.26
CA PRO A 44 21.45 -3.61 -8.91
C PRO A 44 20.26 -3.37 -7.97
N MET A 45 19.27 -2.62 -8.46
CA MET A 45 18.10 -2.18 -7.70
C MET A 45 16.82 -2.85 -8.21
N PHE A 46 15.92 -3.16 -7.27
CA PHE A 46 14.55 -3.56 -7.53
C PHE A 46 13.60 -2.42 -7.14
N THR A 47 12.63 -2.11 -8.00
CA THR A 47 11.69 -1.01 -7.77
C THR A 47 10.28 -1.51 -7.51
N PHE A 48 9.71 -1.17 -6.36
CA PHE A 48 8.28 -1.33 -6.10
C PHE A 48 7.55 -0.04 -6.47
N HIS A 49 6.54 -0.16 -7.31
CA HIS A 49 5.57 0.90 -7.62
C HIS A 49 4.29 0.59 -6.85
N VAL A 50 3.96 1.45 -5.88
CA VAL A 50 2.83 1.25 -4.98
C VAL A 50 1.73 2.25 -5.31
N TYR A 51 0.51 1.74 -5.49
CA TYR A 51 -0.70 2.52 -5.75
C TYR A 51 -1.74 2.16 -4.69
N ALA A 52 -2.18 3.14 -3.91
CA ALA A 52 -3.08 2.88 -2.77
C ALA A 52 -3.97 4.07 -2.42
N LEU A 53 -5.02 3.80 -1.66
CA LEU A 53 -5.83 4.82 -0.98
C LEU A 53 -5.61 4.73 0.51
N LEU A 54 -5.10 5.80 1.08
CA LEU A 54 -4.83 5.94 2.50
C LEU A 54 -6.03 6.58 3.21
N ASP A 55 -6.46 5.99 4.32
CA ASP A 55 -7.51 6.54 5.18
C ASP A 55 -7.14 7.93 5.72
N ARG A 56 -8.03 8.93 5.62
CA ARG A 56 -7.80 10.24 6.24
C ARG A 56 -7.66 10.20 7.75
N LYS A 57 -8.06 9.12 8.44
CA LYS A 57 -7.79 8.90 9.87
C LYS A 57 -6.31 8.90 10.23
N PHE A 58 -5.42 8.67 9.25
CA PHE A 58 -3.99 8.86 9.43
C PHE A 58 -3.59 10.34 9.60
N ARG A 59 -4.40 11.29 9.14
CA ARG A 59 -4.10 12.74 9.12
C ARG A 59 -2.74 13.04 8.50
N PHE A 60 -2.46 12.36 7.39
CA PHE A 60 -1.16 12.44 6.73
C PHE A 60 -0.90 13.83 6.17
N ASN A 61 0.23 14.41 6.52
CA ASN A 61 0.74 15.65 5.94
C ASN A 61 2.00 15.36 5.13
N ARG A 62 1.90 15.46 3.80
CA ARG A 62 3.02 15.17 2.88
C ARG A 62 4.30 15.99 3.15
N GLU A 63 4.20 17.18 3.73
CA GLU A 63 5.36 18.03 4.02
C GLU A 63 6.10 17.63 5.30
N LEU A 64 5.38 17.01 6.26
CA LEU A 64 5.90 16.74 7.60
C LEU A 64 6.06 15.24 7.90
N ASP A 65 5.31 14.41 7.18
CA ASP A 65 5.19 12.98 7.44
C ASP A 65 5.81 12.17 6.31
N GLN A 66 6.20 10.94 6.63
CA GLN A 66 6.73 9.98 5.66
C GLN A 66 5.83 8.75 5.58
N LEU A 67 5.44 8.37 4.36
CA LEU A 67 4.83 7.07 4.12
C LEU A 67 5.92 6.01 4.21
N ILE A 68 5.69 4.97 5.02
CA ILE A 68 6.66 3.92 5.28
C ILE A 68 6.07 2.53 5.02
N LEU A 69 6.94 1.59 4.67
CA LEU A 69 6.66 0.17 4.61
C LEU A 69 7.46 -0.50 5.73
N VAL A 70 6.78 -1.14 6.66
CA VAL A 70 7.36 -1.84 7.81
C VAL A 70 7.56 -3.31 7.45
N TYR A 71 8.78 -3.80 7.66
CA TYR A 71 9.20 -5.18 7.41
C TYR A 71 10.00 -5.69 8.62
N GLY A 72 9.43 -6.65 9.35
CA GLY A 72 9.99 -7.06 10.65
C GLY A 72 10.07 -5.87 11.61
N ASP A 73 11.26 -5.61 12.17
CA ASP A 73 11.55 -4.47 13.05
C ASP A 73 12.10 -3.25 12.30
N GLU A 74 12.30 -3.38 10.98
CA GLU A 74 12.83 -2.33 10.11
C GLU A 74 11.71 -1.66 9.31
N TYR A 75 12.01 -0.50 8.72
CA TYR A 75 11.10 0.14 7.79
C TYR A 75 11.84 0.81 6.64
N PHE A 76 11.16 0.88 5.51
CA PHE A 76 11.59 1.61 4.32
C PHE A 76 10.73 2.84 4.12
N VAL A 77 11.34 3.96 3.74
CA VAL A 77 10.62 5.19 3.38
C VAL A 77 10.23 5.10 1.90
N LEU A 78 8.93 5.25 1.61
CA LEU A 78 8.48 5.34 0.22
C LEU A 78 8.63 6.76 -0.31
N HIS A 79 9.11 6.86 -1.54
CA HIS A 79 9.18 8.12 -2.27
C HIS A 79 7.85 8.40 -2.96
N LEU A 80 7.08 9.35 -2.44
CA LEU A 80 5.79 9.76 -3.02
C LEU A 80 5.99 10.44 -4.38
N THR A 81 5.38 9.88 -5.42
CA THR A 81 5.35 10.45 -6.78
C THR A 81 4.02 11.15 -7.07
N HIS A 82 2.94 10.74 -6.40
CA HIS A 82 1.64 11.39 -6.51
C HIS A 82 0.91 11.36 -5.15
N PHE A 83 0.23 12.46 -4.82
CA PHE A 83 -0.56 12.59 -3.60
C PHE A 83 -1.71 13.57 -3.83
N THR A 84 -2.95 13.10 -3.70
CA THR A 84 -4.14 13.94 -3.78
C THR A 84 -5.15 13.56 -2.69
N GLY A 85 -5.86 14.54 -2.16
CA GLY A 85 -6.94 14.31 -1.22
C GLY A 85 -8.25 14.07 -1.95
N GLU A 86 -8.83 12.88 -1.78
CA GLU A 86 -10.10 12.52 -2.41
C GLU A 86 -11.29 13.02 -1.59
N LYS A 87 -12.36 13.48 -2.25
CA LYS A 87 -13.54 14.07 -1.58
C LYS A 87 -14.19 13.14 -0.55
N GLN A 88 -14.01 11.83 -0.69
CA GLN A 88 -14.69 10.78 0.08
C GLN A 88 -13.91 10.29 1.31
N GLY A 89 -12.96 11.08 1.82
CA GLY A 89 -12.29 10.73 3.07
C GLY A 89 -11.05 9.85 2.91
N LEU A 90 -10.50 9.74 1.69
CA LEU A 90 -9.28 9.00 1.39
C LEU A 90 -8.21 9.94 0.81
N TYR A 91 -6.95 9.52 0.82
CA TYR A 91 -5.85 10.12 0.06
C TYR A 91 -5.37 9.13 -0.99
N LEU A 92 -5.36 9.53 -2.26
CA LEU A 92 -4.74 8.75 -3.31
C LEU A 92 -3.22 8.95 -3.23
N VAL A 93 -2.49 7.83 -3.15
CA VAL A 93 -1.04 7.83 -3.08
C VAL A 93 -0.45 6.96 -4.18
N GLU A 94 0.53 7.50 -4.89
CA GLU A 94 1.45 6.72 -5.71
C GLU A 94 2.86 6.93 -5.16
N ALA A 95 3.60 5.84 -4.98
CA ALA A 95 4.92 5.90 -4.40
C ALA A 95 5.86 4.88 -5.02
N LYS A 96 7.16 5.13 -4.88
CA LYS A 96 8.22 4.21 -5.27
C LYS A 96 9.04 3.80 -4.06
N LEU A 97 9.46 2.55 -4.03
CA LEU A 97 10.46 2.06 -3.11
C LEU A 97 11.56 1.36 -3.92
N LEU A 98 12.79 1.87 -3.80
CA LEU A 98 13.96 1.27 -4.41
C LEU A 98 14.69 0.46 -3.33
N VAL A 99 14.93 -0.82 -3.60
CA VAL A 99 15.66 -1.72 -2.69
C VAL A 99 16.77 -2.41 -3.46
N GLU A 100 17.94 -2.56 -2.85
CA GLU A 100 19.01 -3.35 -3.44
C GLU A 100 18.56 -4.80 -3.66
N GLU A 101 18.79 -5.36 -4.84
CA GLU A 101 18.31 -6.71 -5.19
C GLU A 101 18.80 -7.79 -4.23
N LYS A 102 19.98 -7.61 -3.63
CA LYS A 102 20.55 -8.55 -2.65
C LYS A 102 19.72 -8.67 -1.37
N LEU A 103 18.91 -7.67 -1.04
CA LEU A 103 18.03 -7.66 0.12
C LEU A 103 16.70 -8.37 -0.16
N MET A 104 16.43 -8.70 -1.43
CA MET A 104 15.19 -9.31 -1.89
C MET A 104 15.46 -10.70 -2.46
N MET A 105 15.09 -11.73 -1.70
CA MET A 105 15.21 -13.10 -2.20
C MET A 105 14.13 -13.38 -3.26
N ARG A 106 14.58 -13.72 -4.47
CA ARG A 106 13.70 -14.07 -5.60
C ARG A 106 12.89 -15.32 -5.29
N GLY A 107 11.61 -15.32 -5.66
CA GLY A 107 10.68 -16.42 -5.39
C GLY A 107 10.25 -16.56 -3.93
N GLN A 108 10.61 -15.61 -3.05
CA GLN A 108 10.20 -15.61 -1.65
C GLN A 108 9.07 -14.62 -1.40
N TRP A 109 8.28 -14.90 -0.36
CA TRP A 109 7.25 -13.98 0.11
C TRP A 109 7.87 -12.83 0.91
N PHE A 110 7.53 -11.62 0.53
CA PHE A 110 7.84 -10.40 1.25
C PHE A 110 6.59 -9.95 2.02
N SER A 111 6.69 -9.93 3.35
CA SER A 111 5.57 -9.66 4.26
C SER A 111 5.75 -8.32 4.95
N TYR A 112 4.78 -7.42 4.85
CA TYR A 112 4.92 -6.04 5.31
C TYR A 112 3.61 -5.43 5.78
N ARG A 113 3.71 -4.24 6.36
CA ARG A 113 2.58 -3.35 6.66
C ARG A 113 2.89 -1.95 6.20
N PHE A 114 1.87 -1.19 5.79
CA PHE A 114 2.08 0.24 5.62
C PHE A 114 2.04 0.96 6.95
N GLY A 115 2.61 2.15 6.96
CA GLY A 115 2.52 3.05 8.09
C GLY A 115 2.90 4.46 7.71
N ILE A 116 2.77 5.34 8.70
CA ILE A 116 3.16 6.74 8.61
C ILE A 116 4.07 7.06 9.76
N LYS A 117 5.19 7.68 9.43
CA LYS A 117 6.10 8.26 10.41
C LYS A 117 5.77 9.74 10.58
N GLN A 118 5.23 10.08 11.75
CA GLN A 118 4.93 11.44 12.18
C GLN A 118 5.93 11.86 13.26
N ARG A 119 7.00 12.57 12.88
CA ARG A 119 8.09 12.97 13.79
C ARG A 119 8.69 11.76 14.54
N GLN A 120 8.34 11.58 15.81
CA GLN A 120 8.81 10.49 16.69
C GLN A 120 7.83 9.31 16.80
N LYS A 121 6.62 9.41 16.22
CA LYS A 121 5.60 8.37 16.29
C LYS A 121 5.49 7.62 14.96
N HIS A 122 5.32 6.29 15.05
CA HIS A 122 4.90 5.47 13.93
C HIS A 122 3.42 5.10 14.10
N ILE A 123 2.62 5.34 13.07
CA ILE A 123 1.22 4.92 13.00
C ILE A 123 1.16 3.83 11.93
N ILE A 124 0.88 2.60 12.35
CA ILE A 124 0.90 1.44 11.45
C ILE A 124 -0.52 1.10 11.01
N GLU A 125 -0.62 0.55 9.80
CA GLU A 125 -1.83 -0.06 9.27
C GLU A 125 -2.27 -1.27 10.12
N PHE A 126 -3.56 -1.59 10.11
CA PHE A 126 -4.04 -2.82 10.75
C PHE A 126 -3.82 -4.09 9.91
N ALA A 127 -3.71 -4.00 8.58
CA ALA A 127 -3.56 -5.17 7.71
C ALA A 127 -2.10 -5.62 7.59
N SER A 128 -1.88 -6.93 7.54
CA SER A 128 -0.64 -7.52 7.03
C SER A 128 -0.78 -7.77 5.54
N ARG A 129 0.29 -7.53 4.79
CA ARG A 129 0.34 -7.69 3.34
C ARG A 129 1.48 -8.61 2.94
N HIS A 130 1.27 -9.39 1.89
CA HIS A 130 2.21 -10.38 1.41
C HIS A 130 2.30 -10.28 -0.11
N ILE A 131 3.53 -10.25 -0.65
CA ILE A 131 3.77 -10.30 -2.09
C ILE A 131 4.84 -11.33 -2.39
N LEU A 132 4.69 -12.05 -3.50
CA LEU A 132 5.74 -12.94 -3.97
C LEU A 132 6.74 -12.11 -4.79
N ILE A 133 8.01 -12.11 -4.39
CA ILE A 133 9.06 -11.50 -5.21
C ILE A 133 9.23 -12.35 -6.48
N PRO A 134 9.13 -11.77 -7.69
CA PRO A 134 9.19 -12.54 -8.92
C PRO A 134 10.46 -13.41 -8.98
N PRO A 135 10.34 -14.72 -9.32
CA PRO A 135 11.50 -15.62 -9.38
C PRO A 135 12.43 -15.27 -10.56
N ASN A 136 11.88 -14.70 -11.63
CA ASN A 136 12.64 -14.26 -12.79
C ASN A 136 13.48 -13.03 -12.47
N GLN A 137 14.81 -13.16 -12.55
CA GLN A 137 15.77 -12.09 -12.25
C GLN A 137 15.75 -10.94 -13.27
N ASN A 138 15.20 -11.16 -14.47
CA ASN A 138 15.05 -10.11 -15.48
C ASN A 138 13.95 -9.11 -15.11
N ILE A 139 13.05 -9.48 -14.20
CA ILE A 139 12.03 -8.56 -13.68
C ILE A 139 12.70 -7.68 -12.62
N LYS A 140 12.77 -6.37 -12.90
CA LYS A 140 13.42 -5.36 -12.05
C LYS A 140 12.43 -4.43 -11.34
N GLU A 141 11.16 -4.52 -11.68
CA GLU A 141 10.11 -3.71 -11.08
C GLU A 141 8.85 -4.53 -10.80
N LEU A 142 8.08 -4.09 -9.82
CA LEU A 142 6.80 -4.67 -9.46
C LEU A 142 5.79 -3.56 -9.20
N HIS A 143 4.65 -3.61 -9.89
CA HIS A 143 3.53 -2.70 -9.70
C HIS A 143 2.49 -3.36 -8.80
N ILE A 144 2.11 -2.68 -7.71
CA ILE A 144 1.22 -3.22 -6.68
C ILE A 144 0.08 -2.24 -6.46
N TYR A 145 -1.13 -2.69 -6.75
CA TYR A 145 -2.36 -1.96 -6.46
C TYR A 145 -2.96 -2.49 -5.16
N GLU A 146 -2.74 -1.76 -4.08
CA GLU A 146 -2.95 -2.23 -2.70
C GLU A 146 -4.39 -2.04 -2.19
N GLY A 147 -5.18 -1.24 -2.88
CA GLY A 147 -6.51 -0.86 -2.42
C GLY A 147 -6.43 0.04 -1.19
N PHE A 148 -7.23 -0.28 -0.17
CA PHE A 148 -7.41 0.54 1.03
C PHE A 148 -6.36 0.24 2.09
N ILE A 149 -5.70 1.30 2.58
CA ILE A 149 -4.76 1.29 3.70
C ILE A 149 -5.43 2.01 4.88
N GLY A 150 -5.82 1.23 5.90
CA GLY A 150 -6.55 1.73 7.04
C GLY A 150 -5.72 1.77 8.33
N ARG A 151 -5.93 2.82 9.13
CA ARG A 151 -5.19 3.03 10.37
C ARG A 151 -5.61 2.03 11.45
N GLN A 152 -4.65 1.43 12.15
CA GLN A 152 -4.95 0.70 13.37
C GLN A 152 -5.44 1.67 14.45
N GLU A 153 -6.69 1.49 14.91
CA GLU A 153 -7.23 2.26 16.01
C GLU A 153 -6.62 1.77 17.34
N GLU A 154 -6.03 2.69 18.11
CA GLU A 154 -5.57 2.40 19.48
C GLU A 154 -6.82 2.15 20.33
N ARG A 155 -7.11 0.85 20.58
CA ARG A 155 -8.23 0.33 21.39
C ARG A 155 -9.40 1.30 21.49
N SER A 156 -10.40 1.16 20.61
CA SER A 156 -11.67 1.86 20.83
C SER A 156 -12.19 1.49 22.22
N LEU A 157 -12.05 2.39 23.19
CA LEU A 157 -12.66 2.27 24.52
C LEU A 157 -14.20 2.21 24.43
N TRP A 158 -14.72 2.52 23.24
CA TRP A 158 -16.08 2.33 22.78
C TRP A 158 -16.17 1.13 21.83
N LYS A 159 -15.67 -0.03 22.25
CA LYS A 159 -16.22 -1.29 21.77
C LYS A 159 -17.72 -1.21 22.07
N SER A 160 -18.49 -0.85 21.06
CA SER A 160 -19.88 -0.45 21.16
C SER A 160 -20.66 -1.51 21.93
N SER A 161 -21.74 -1.09 22.60
CA SER A 161 -22.70 -1.95 23.30
C SER A 161 -23.18 -3.18 22.48
N LEU A 162 -22.91 -3.23 21.17
CA LEU A 162 -23.10 -4.37 20.27
C LEU A 162 -22.12 -5.54 20.51
N GLN A 163 -20.91 -5.29 21.03
CA GLN A 163 -19.96 -6.37 21.35
C GLN A 163 -20.43 -7.24 22.51
N LEU A 164 -21.34 -6.73 23.35
CA LEU A 164 -22.00 -7.49 24.41
C LEU A 164 -23.10 -8.44 23.88
N VAL A 165 -23.55 -8.25 22.63
CA VAL A 165 -24.72 -8.96 22.04
C VAL A 165 -24.28 -10.00 20.99
N GLY A 166 -22.98 -10.26 20.83
CA GLY A 166 -22.47 -11.32 19.95
C GLY A 166 -22.57 -11.05 18.44
N LEU A 167 -22.95 -9.84 18.03
CA LEU A 167 -23.03 -9.39 16.63
C LEU A 167 -21.71 -8.75 16.16
N ASN A 168 -20.59 -9.46 16.28
CA ASN A 168 -19.32 -8.94 15.77
C ASN A 168 -19.27 -9.08 14.24
N LYS A 169 -19.24 -7.96 13.53
CA LYS A 169 -18.85 -7.91 12.12
C LYS A 169 -17.35 -8.21 11.99
N SER A 170 -16.95 -8.92 10.93
CA SER A 170 -15.54 -9.11 10.65
C SER A 170 -14.88 -7.79 10.26
N LYS A 171 -13.56 -7.70 10.37
CA LYS A 171 -12.83 -6.50 9.94
C LYS A 171 -13.03 -6.25 8.45
N ALA A 172 -13.13 -7.32 7.66
CA ALA A 172 -13.50 -7.24 6.25
C ALA A 172 -14.85 -6.59 6.02
N ASP A 173 -15.88 -6.95 6.80
CA ASP A 173 -17.21 -6.33 6.70
C ASP A 173 -17.17 -4.84 7.07
N GLU A 174 -16.37 -4.47 8.07
CA GLU A 174 -16.23 -3.07 8.51
C GLU A 174 -15.63 -2.18 7.43
N VAL A 175 -14.64 -2.68 6.67
CA VAL A 175 -13.89 -1.88 5.68
C VAL A 175 -14.25 -2.20 4.23
N SER A 176 -15.24 -3.07 4.01
CA SER A 176 -15.66 -3.50 2.67
C SER A 176 -16.00 -2.33 1.75
N ASN A 177 -16.71 -1.32 2.26
CA ASN A 177 -17.05 -0.14 1.46
C ASN A 177 -15.81 0.67 1.06
N ASP A 178 -14.89 0.90 2.00
CA ASP A 178 -13.64 1.63 1.74
C ASP A 178 -12.74 0.86 0.77
N TRP A 179 -12.73 -0.48 0.88
CA TRP A 179 -12.04 -1.35 -0.06
C TRP A 179 -12.61 -1.21 -1.48
N HIS A 180 -13.91 -1.37 -1.67
CA HIS A 180 -14.54 -1.19 -2.98
C HIS A 180 -14.31 0.21 -3.55
N LEU A 181 -14.40 1.24 -2.71
CA LEU A 181 -14.15 2.61 -3.10
C LEU A 181 -12.70 2.79 -3.57
N SER A 182 -11.73 2.25 -2.81
CA SER A 182 -10.33 2.34 -3.16
C SER A 182 -10.02 1.72 -4.52
N VAL A 183 -10.60 0.55 -4.81
CA VAL A 183 -10.41 -0.15 -6.08
C VAL A 183 -10.98 0.67 -7.25
N LYS A 184 -12.16 1.28 -7.07
CA LYS A 184 -12.75 2.17 -8.08
C LYS A 184 -11.87 3.41 -8.33
N HIS A 185 -11.35 4.03 -7.28
CA HIS A 185 -10.45 5.18 -7.39
C HIS A 185 -9.14 4.84 -8.10
N LEU A 186 -8.54 3.70 -7.77
CA LEU A 186 -7.33 3.22 -8.46
C LEU A 186 -7.62 2.96 -9.94
N LEU A 187 -8.75 2.35 -10.28
CA LEU A 187 -9.14 2.15 -11.67
C LEU A 187 -9.36 3.48 -12.41
N CYS A 188 -10.09 4.42 -11.81
CA CYS A 188 -10.25 5.76 -12.37
C CYS A 188 -8.87 6.42 -12.60
N ARG A 189 -7.95 6.29 -11.64
CA ARG A 189 -6.60 6.85 -11.73
C ARG A 189 -5.78 6.24 -12.88
N ILE A 190 -5.91 4.94 -13.12
CA ILE A 190 -5.29 4.27 -14.26
C ILE A 190 -5.81 4.90 -15.58
N PHE A 191 -7.13 5.01 -15.73
CA PHE A 191 -7.71 5.61 -16.93
C PHE A 191 -7.39 7.10 -17.08
N GLN A 192 -7.25 7.87 -15.99
CA GLN A 192 -6.83 9.28 -16.02
C GLN A 192 -5.50 9.54 -16.71
N LYS A 193 -4.61 8.54 -16.80
CA LYS A 193 -3.31 8.65 -17.48
C LYS A 193 -3.39 8.29 -18.97
N TRP A 194 -4.55 7.86 -19.45
CA TRP A 194 -4.74 7.37 -20.81
C TRP A 194 -5.09 8.48 -21.80
N SER A 195 -4.35 8.49 -22.90
CA SER A 195 -4.56 9.30 -24.09
C SER A 195 -4.84 8.34 -25.27
N PRO A 196 -6.11 8.19 -25.71
CA PRO A 196 -6.49 7.22 -26.74
C PRO A 196 -5.80 7.42 -28.09
N ALA A 197 -5.37 8.64 -28.41
CA ALA A 197 -4.65 8.96 -29.64
C ALA A 197 -3.19 8.45 -29.64
N GLU A 198 -2.65 8.13 -28.46
CA GLU A 198 -1.27 7.71 -28.30
C GLU A 198 -1.17 6.19 -28.08
N LYS A 199 -0.50 5.51 -29.01
CA LYS A 199 -0.28 4.06 -28.91
C LYS A 199 0.45 3.68 -27.62
N LEU A 200 1.53 4.39 -27.28
CA LEU A 200 2.30 4.12 -26.07
C LEU A 200 1.46 4.30 -24.80
N SER A 201 0.59 5.31 -24.77
CA SER A 201 -0.34 5.52 -23.65
C SER A 201 -1.32 4.35 -23.52
N THR A 202 -1.85 3.85 -24.63
CA THR A 202 -2.74 2.68 -24.65
C THR A 202 -2.03 1.39 -24.22
N ASP A 203 -0.77 1.21 -24.63
CA ASP A 203 0.05 0.08 -24.20
C ASP A 203 0.34 0.11 -22.70
N ASN A 204 0.70 1.28 -22.16
CA ASN A 204 0.90 1.50 -20.73
C ASN A 204 -0.38 1.26 -19.93
N LEU A 205 -1.51 1.77 -20.40
CA LEU A 205 -2.82 1.52 -19.80
C LEU A 205 -3.08 0.01 -19.67
N CYS A 206 -2.83 -0.76 -20.73
CA CYS A 206 -3.04 -2.21 -20.69
C CYS A 206 -2.13 -2.88 -19.66
N ASN A 207 -0.87 -2.47 -19.55
CA ASN A 207 0.06 -3.02 -18.55
C ASN A 207 -0.41 -2.67 -17.13
N ASP A 208 -0.84 -1.43 -16.90
CA ASP A 208 -1.40 -1.00 -15.62
C ASP A 208 -2.66 -1.78 -15.24
N LEU A 209 -3.56 -2.03 -16.21
CA LEU A 209 -4.78 -2.83 -16.00
C LEU A 209 -4.48 -4.31 -15.73
N ILE A 210 -3.42 -4.88 -16.32
CA ILE A 210 -2.94 -6.23 -15.99
C ILE A 210 -2.46 -6.26 -14.53
N HIS A 211 -1.56 -5.35 -14.15
CA HIS A 211 -1.04 -5.27 -12.78
C HIS A 211 -2.13 -5.00 -11.74
N PHE A 212 -3.12 -4.17 -12.09
CA PHE A 212 -4.30 -3.92 -11.27
C PHE A 212 -5.13 -5.20 -11.09
N SER A 213 -5.39 -5.92 -12.17
CA SER A 213 -6.15 -7.18 -12.15
C SER A 213 -5.43 -8.26 -11.34
N ASP A 214 -4.12 -8.43 -11.54
CA ASP A 214 -3.29 -9.38 -10.81
C ASP A 214 -3.26 -9.07 -9.31
N SER A 215 -3.12 -7.78 -8.96
CA SER A 215 -3.17 -7.33 -7.58
C SER A 215 -4.55 -7.64 -6.97
N LEU A 216 -5.64 -7.26 -7.63
CA LEU A 216 -6.98 -7.45 -7.07
C LEU A 216 -7.36 -8.94 -6.95
N GLY A 217 -7.04 -9.72 -7.97
CA GLY A 217 -7.34 -11.16 -8.03
C GLY A 217 -6.58 -12.01 -7.02
N SER A 218 -5.54 -11.45 -6.39
CA SER A 218 -4.78 -12.10 -5.31
C SER A 218 -4.97 -11.42 -3.95
N ALA A 219 -5.83 -10.41 -3.84
CA ALA A 219 -5.95 -9.62 -2.61
C ALA A 219 -6.46 -10.43 -1.42
N ASP A 220 -7.31 -11.43 -1.64
CA ASP A 220 -7.84 -12.35 -0.64
C ASP A 220 -6.75 -13.21 0.02
N THR A 221 -5.69 -13.54 -0.71
CA THR A 221 -4.55 -14.30 -0.17
C THR A 221 -3.42 -13.40 0.34
N ARG A 222 -3.26 -12.22 -0.26
CA ARG A 222 -2.17 -11.30 0.05
C ARG A 222 -2.45 -10.35 1.19
N VAL A 223 -3.71 -10.00 1.47
CA VAL A 223 -4.07 -9.04 2.51
C VAL A 223 -4.83 -9.77 3.61
N VAL A 224 -4.31 -9.66 4.84
CA VAL A 224 -4.86 -10.35 6.01
C VAL A 224 -5.12 -9.34 7.12
N TYR A 225 -6.37 -9.30 7.59
CA TYR A 225 -6.76 -8.44 8.71
C TYR A 225 -6.47 -9.12 10.06
N PRO A 226 -6.45 -8.37 11.19
CA PRO A 226 -6.08 -8.92 12.50
C PRO A 226 -6.96 -10.09 12.98
N ASP A 227 -8.22 -10.13 12.57
CA ASP A 227 -9.18 -11.20 12.86
C ASP A 227 -9.12 -12.35 11.84
N ARG A 228 -8.11 -12.37 10.98
CA ARG A 228 -7.90 -13.31 9.86
C ARG A 228 -8.99 -13.26 8.79
N SER A 229 -9.83 -12.23 8.79
CA SER A 229 -10.66 -11.94 7.63
C SER A 229 -9.83 -11.32 6.51
N HIS A 230 -10.38 -11.33 5.30
CA HIS A 230 -9.72 -10.92 4.07
C HIS A 230 -10.58 -9.90 3.33
N PRO A 231 -10.00 -9.02 2.50
CA PRO A 231 -10.79 -8.10 1.70
C PRO A 231 -11.81 -8.87 0.81
N PRO A 232 -12.97 -8.28 0.52
CA PRO A 232 -13.94 -8.91 -0.36
C PRO A 232 -13.35 -9.08 -1.77
N THR A 233 -13.69 -10.20 -2.40
CA THR A 233 -13.33 -10.47 -3.80
C THR A 233 -14.03 -9.47 -4.72
N ILE A 234 -13.26 -8.88 -5.63
CA ILE A 234 -13.79 -7.96 -6.65
C ILE A 234 -13.30 -8.44 -8.02
N MET A 235 -14.23 -8.55 -8.97
CA MET A 235 -13.93 -8.95 -10.33
C MET A 235 -13.35 -7.77 -11.12
N ALA A 236 -12.03 -7.72 -11.28
CA ALA A 236 -11.35 -6.66 -12.02
C ALA A 236 -11.86 -6.55 -13.46
N SER A 237 -12.11 -7.68 -14.13
CA SER A 237 -12.64 -7.73 -15.49
C SER A 237 -14.00 -7.03 -15.62
N GLU A 238 -14.91 -7.23 -14.66
CA GLU A 238 -16.21 -6.57 -14.66
C GLU A 238 -16.09 -5.06 -14.51
N LEU A 239 -15.24 -4.60 -13.58
CA LEU A 239 -15.00 -3.16 -13.38
C LEU A 239 -14.36 -2.51 -14.60
N ILE A 240 -13.40 -3.19 -15.24
CA ILE A 240 -12.74 -2.73 -16.46
C ILE A 240 -13.75 -2.65 -17.60
N THR A 241 -14.51 -3.72 -17.84
CA THR A 241 -15.56 -3.75 -18.87
C THR A 241 -16.60 -2.66 -18.65
N GLU A 242 -17.12 -2.50 -17.42
CA GLU A 242 -18.07 -1.43 -17.10
C GLU A 242 -17.48 -0.06 -17.43
N THR A 243 -16.22 0.19 -17.02
CA THR A 243 -15.56 1.46 -17.27
C THR A 243 -15.36 1.73 -18.77
N LEU A 244 -14.95 0.72 -19.54
CA LEU A 244 -14.79 0.83 -20.99
C LEU A 244 -16.13 1.12 -21.69
N ILE A 245 -17.21 0.45 -21.31
CA ILE A 245 -18.55 0.70 -21.89
C ILE A 245 -19.00 2.14 -21.61
N ARG A 246 -18.76 2.64 -20.41
CA ARG A 246 -19.10 4.02 -20.04
C ARG A 246 -18.27 5.04 -20.81
N ILE A 247 -17.01 4.73 -21.06
CA ILE A 247 -16.13 5.53 -21.93
C ILE A 247 -16.67 5.56 -23.37
N LEU A 248 -17.05 4.41 -23.93
CA LEU A 248 -17.65 4.32 -25.28
C LEU A 248 -18.92 5.17 -25.39
N ARG A 249 -19.77 5.15 -24.36
CA ARG A 249 -20.99 5.97 -24.29
C ARG A 249 -20.75 7.46 -24.07
N ARG A 250 -19.51 7.88 -23.82
CA ARG A 250 -19.14 9.26 -23.43
C ARG A 250 -19.98 9.76 -22.24
N GLU A 251 -20.29 8.87 -21.31
CA GLU A 251 -21.08 9.24 -20.13
C GLU A 251 -20.35 10.33 -19.32
N PRO A 252 -21.06 11.36 -18.81
CA PRO A 252 -20.47 12.39 -17.98
C PRO A 252 -20.11 11.79 -16.63
N LYS A 253 -18.84 11.43 -16.47
CA LYS A 253 -18.19 11.50 -15.17
C LYS A 253 -17.31 12.73 -15.16
N GLU A 254 -17.41 13.51 -14.10
CA GLU A 254 -16.51 14.63 -13.76
C GLU A 254 -15.02 14.22 -13.73
N GLU A 255 -14.72 12.92 -13.90
CA GLU A 255 -13.41 12.29 -13.80
C GLU A 255 -12.90 11.68 -15.13
N MET A 256 -13.63 11.80 -16.25
CA MET A 256 -13.11 11.33 -17.54
C MET A 256 -11.91 12.18 -17.96
N PRO A 257 -10.77 11.56 -18.35
CA PRO A 257 -9.56 12.29 -18.73
C PRO A 257 -9.82 13.16 -19.96
N ASP A 258 -9.22 14.35 -20.01
CA ASP A 258 -9.39 15.29 -21.12
C ASP A 258 -9.04 14.64 -22.47
N GLY A 259 -7.98 13.82 -22.52
CA GLY A 259 -7.60 13.06 -23.71
C GLY A 259 -8.68 12.10 -24.24
N VAL A 260 -9.51 11.53 -23.36
CA VAL A 260 -10.65 10.68 -23.77
C VAL A 260 -11.81 11.52 -24.32
N ARG A 261 -12.03 12.71 -23.75
CA ARG A 261 -13.09 13.64 -24.19
C ARG A 261 -12.78 14.24 -25.56
N GLU A 262 -11.51 14.54 -25.81
CA GLU A 262 -11.03 15.16 -27.04
C GLU A 262 -10.84 14.16 -28.19
N ALA A 263 -10.72 12.86 -27.88
CA ALA A 263 -10.54 11.82 -28.89
C ALA A 263 -11.72 11.76 -29.87
N SER A 264 -11.41 11.60 -31.16
CA SER A 264 -12.45 11.34 -32.17
C SER A 264 -13.14 9.99 -31.89
N PRO A 265 -14.43 9.83 -32.25
CA PRO A 265 -15.16 8.58 -32.06
C PRO A 265 -14.43 7.35 -32.60
N LEU A 266 -13.84 7.48 -33.79
CA LEU A 266 -13.06 6.42 -34.44
C LEU A 266 -11.82 6.03 -33.63
N VAL A 267 -11.02 7.01 -33.20
CA VAL A 267 -9.82 6.76 -32.40
C VAL A 267 -10.20 6.11 -31.07
N LEU A 268 -11.24 6.64 -30.40
CA LEU A 268 -11.72 6.08 -29.14
C LEU A 268 -12.18 4.63 -29.30
N GLY A 269 -13.00 4.34 -30.32
CA GLY A 269 -13.53 3.00 -30.59
C GLY A 269 -12.42 2.00 -30.90
N LEU A 270 -11.44 2.37 -31.74
CA LEU A 270 -10.29 1.52 -32.05
C LEU A 270 -9.40 1.27 -30.84
N SER A 271 -9.13 2.28 -30.02
CA SER A 271 -8.28 2.11 -28.84
C SER A 271 -8.98 1.25 -27.77
N VAL A 272 -10.29 1.40 -27.56
CA VAL A 272 -11.07 0.49 -26.70
C VAL A 272 -11.08 -0.94 -27.26
N PHE A 273 -11.23 -1.12 -28.58
CA PHE A 273 -11.11 -2.43 -29.20
C PHE A 273 -9.75 -3.09 -28.89
N MET A 274 -8.66 -2.34 -29.06
CA MET A 274 -7.31 -2.84 -28.78
C MET A 274 -7.15 -3.24 -27.31
N ILE A 275 -7.64 -2.43 -26.38
CA ILE A 275 -7.63 -2.75 -24.94
C ILE A 275 -8.40 -4.03 -24.68
N ALA A 276 -9.63 -4.15 -25.21
CA ALA A 276 -10.48 -5.31 -25.01
C ALA A 276 -9.81 -6.60 -25.51
N ARG A 277 -9.16 -6.53 -26.68
CA ARG A 277 -8.40 -7.65 -27.26
C ARG A 277 -7.17 -8.00 -26.43
N LYS A 278 -6.38 -7.02 -25.98
CA LYS A 278 -5.14 -7.24 -25.22
C LYS A 278 -5.42 -7.83 -23.83
N LEU A 279 -6.48 -7.37 -23.18
CA LEU A 279 -6.88 -7.86 -21.85
C LEU A 279 -7.81 -9.09 -21.91
N SER A 280 -8.21 -9.51 -23.11
CA SER A 280 -9.20 -10.58 -23.30
C SER A 280 -10.51 -10.36 -22.52
N VAL A 281 -10.92 -9.10 -22.37
CA VAL A 281 -12.20 -8.75 -21.72
C VAL A 281 -13.33 -8.77 -22.72
N ASP A 282 -14.46 -9.35 -22.34
CA ASP A 282 -15.69 -9.28 -23.14
C ASP A 282 -16.47 -8.02 -22.75
N LEU A 283 -16.77 -7.19 -23.75
CA LEU A 283 -17.62 -6.01 -23.60
C LEU A 283 -19.11 -6.38 -23.55
N GLY A 284 -19.45 -7.64 -23.86
CA GLY A 284 -20.81 -8.13 -24.01
C GLY A 284 -21.53 -7.47 -25.18
N VAL A 285 -22.73 -7.98 -25.51
CA VAL A 285 -23.50 -7.52 -26.68
C VAL A 285 -23.71 -6.01 -26.68
N LYS A 286 -24.02 -5.43 -25.52
CA LYS A 286 -24.23 -3.97 -25.39
C LYS A 286 -22.96 -3.18 -25.67
N GLY A 287 -21.82 -3.56 -25.07
CA GLY A 287 -20.57 -2.84 -25.27
C GLY A 287 -20.04 -2.97 -26.71
N TRP A 288 -20.19 -4.14 -27.33
CA TRP A 288 -19.88 -4.33 -28.74
C TRP A 288 -20.76 -3.45 -29.66
N ALA A 289 -22.05 -3.31 -29.34
CA ALA A 289 -22.94 -2.42 -30.08
C ALA A 289 -22.51 -0.94 -29.96
N GLU A 290 -22.18 -0.45 -28.76
CA GLU A 290 -21.68 0.93 -28.56
C GLU A 290 -20.40 1.17 -29.39
N LEU A 291 -19.50 0.20 -29.40
CA LEU A 291 -18.26 0.26 -30.17
C LEU A 291 -18.56 0.34 -31.67
N CYS A 292 -19.45 -0.51 -32.20
CA CYS A 292 -19.85 -0.47 -33.60
C CYS A 292 -20.50 0.86 -33.99
N LEU A 293 -21.31 1.46 -33.11
CA LEU A 293 -21.92 2.77 -33.35
C LEU A 293 -20.87 3.87 -33.51
N LEU A 294 -19.80 3.86 -32.70
CA LEU A 294 -18.71 4.84 -32.82
C LEU A 294 -17.86 4.68 -34.10
N LEU A 295 -17.80 3.46 -34.64
CA LEU A 295 -17.03 3.13 -35.84
C LEU A 295 -17.85 3.26 -37.14
N SER A 296 -19.18 3.42 -37.02
CA SER A 296 -20.06 3.57 -38.17
C SER A 296 -20.11 5.06 -38.59
N PRO A 297 -19.79 5.39 -39.85
CA PRO A 297 -19.81 6.76 -40.36
C PRO A 297 -21.21 7.38 -40.40
#